data_AF-A0A0C3B2E1-F1
#
_entry.id   AF-A0A0C3B2E1-F1
#
_cell.length_a   1.000
_cell.length_b   1.000
_cell.length_c   1.000
_cell.angle_alpha   90.00
_cell.angle_beta   90.00
_cell.angle_gamma   90.00
#
_symmetry.space_group_name_H-M   'P 1'
#
loop_
_entity.id
_entity.type
_entity.pdbx_description
1 polymer ?
#
loop_
_entity_poly.entity_id
_entity_poly.type
_entity_poly.pdbx_seq_one_letter_code
_entity_poly.pdbx_strand_id
1 'polypeptide(L)'
;MPDDITHPLEEYRFPNLKSLSIAEVDSFPWIRRLQAPNLTVFRFYTEGDGNLDNDCTEFLRSCKLLATVEVKVGQNCIPLLAQVVPNILHLTLRVKESHLLSITHWEEGGHSVTLPFPALRTLTLCYEDLDSGMINWQYFDELVEKRCLPRSNVASKLDSSLSPLQILAISDFQPTSINSVHYHTATVRIIRESLGIFSAILSWTLDRDQALAQDPELIGYIFEYQLYEIASPRSKPLPMIT
;
A
#
# COMPACT_ATOMS: atom_id res chain seq x y z
N MET A 1 -4.39 51.78 19.17
CA MET A 1 -4.91 50.41 19.04
C MET A 1 -5.14 50.22 17.56
N PRO A 2 -4.29 49.48 16.82
CA PRO A 2 -4.61 49.13 15.45
C PRO A 2 -5.65 48.00 15.50
N ASP A 3 -6.74 48.21 14.77
CA ASP A 3 -7.80 47.23 14.61
C ASP A 3 -7.24 45.96 13.96
N ASP A 4 -7.45 44.83 14.63
CA ASP A 4 -7.05 43.50 14.20
C ASP A 4 -8.02 43.04 13.11
N ILE A 5 -7.73 43.43 11.86
CA ILE A 5 -8.46 42.98 10.68
C ILE A 5 -8.10 41.50 10.46
N THR A 6 -8.82 40.62 11.13
CA THR A 6 -8.87 39.20 10.80
C THR A 6 -9.62 39.07 9.47
N HIS A 7 -8.89 39.15 8.36
CA HIS A 7 -9.42 38.74 7.07
C HIS A 7 -9.90 37.28 7.20
N PRO A 8 -11.15 36.96 6.81
CA PRO A 8 -11.60 35.57 6.79
C PRO A 8 -10.66 34.80 5.86
N LEU A 9 -9.97 33.80 6.42
CA LEU A 9 -9.05 32.97 5.67
C LEU A 9 -9.84 32.28 4.56
N GLU A 10 -9.52 32.60 3.31
CA GLU A 10 -10.25 32.12 2.15
C GLU A 10 -10.16 30.59 2.06
N GLU A 11 -11.31 29.91 2.04
CA GLU A 11 -11.39 28.46 1.85
C GLU A 11 -11.24 28.13 0.36
N TYR A 12 -10.35 27.20 0.01
CA TYR A 12 -10.18 26.74 -1.36
C TYR A 12 -11.07 25.52 -1.63
N ARG A 13 -12.15 25.71 -2.37
CA ARG A 13 -13.11 24.63 -2.69
C ARG A 13 -12.87 24.06 -4.08
N PHE A 14 -12.58 22.76 -4.14
CA PHE A 14 -12.36 22.02 -5.38
C PHE A 14 -13.35 20.85 -5.50
N PRO A 15 -14.63 21.12 -5.79
CA PRO A 15 -15.67 20.08 -5.82
C PRO A 15 -15.47 19.04 -6.93
N ASN A 16 -14.70 19.35 -7.98
CA ASN A 16 -14.45 18.41 -9.08
C ASN A 16 -13.10 17.67 -8.96
N LEU A 17 -12.29 17.98 -7.94
CA LEU A 17 -10.98 17.35 -7.77
C LEU A 17 -11.15 15.89 -7.37
N LYS A 18 -10.60 14.98 -8.18
CA LYS A 18 -10.62 13.53 -7.95
C LYS A 18 -9.29 12.98 -7.45
N SER A 19 -8.19 13.60 -7.85
CA SER A 19 -6.85 13.20 -7.51
C SER A 19 -6.06 14.41 -7.04
N LEU A 20 -5.34 14.26 -5.93
CA LEU A 20 -4.44 15.25 -5.37
C LEU A 20 -3.11 14.56 -5.11
N SER A 21 -2.04 15.10 -5.68
CA SER A 21 -0.68 14.63 -5.48
C SER A 21 0.16 15.78 -4.99
N ILE A 22 0.82 15.56 -3.86
CA ILE A 22 1.74 16.50 -3.24
C ILE A 22 3.03 15.73 -3.06
N ALA A 23 4.06 16.09 -3.82
CA ALA A 23 5.34 15.40 -3.85
C ALA A 23 6.47 16.43 -3.69
N GLU A 24 7.56 16.02 -3.03
CA GLU A 24 8.80 16.81 -2.94
C GLU A 24 8.57 18.21 -2.33
N VAL A 25 7.68 18.28 -1.34
CA VAL A 25 7.46 19.51 -0.56
C VAL A 25 7.80 19.29 0.90
N ASP A 26 8.47 20.28 1.51
CA ASP A 26 8.78 20.28 2.94
C ASP A 26 7.55 20.55 3.81
N SER A 27 6.59 21.31 3.28
CA SER A 27 5.35 21.64 3.99
C SER A 27 4.22 21.94 3.01
N PHE A 28 2.99 21.68 3.44
CA PHE A 28 1.79 22.06 2.70
C PHE A 28 0.79 22.82 3.60
N PRO A 29 1.16 24.03 4.08
CA PRO A 29 0.49 24.72 5.19
C PRO A 29 -0.93 25.23 4.90
N TRP A 30 -1.40 25.11 3.65
CA TRP A 30 -2.76 25.48 3.27
C TRP A 30 -3.70 24.27 3.14
N ILE A 31 -3.23 23.06 3.42
CA ILE A 31 -4.03 21.83 3.27
C ILE A 31 -5.32 21.86 4.08
N ARG A 32 -5.27 22.42 5.29
CA ARG A 32 -6.46 22.61 6.15
C ARG A 32 -7.53 23.54 5.56
N ARG A 33 -7.16 24.37 4.57
CA ARG A 33 -8.08 25.28 3.89
C ARG A 33 -8.68 24.66 2.63
N LEU A 34 -8.19 23.49 2.22
CA LEU A 34 -8.62 22.82 1.01
C LEU A 34 -9.84 21.94 1.29
N GLN A 35 -10.91 22.13 0.52
CA GLN A 35 -12.09 21.27 0.55
C GLN A 35 -12.21 20.55 -0.79
N ALA A 36 -11.98 19.23 -0.78
CA ALA A 36 -12.13 18.37 -1.94
C ALA A 36 -13.06 17.19 -1.60
N PRO A 37 -14.38 17.44 -1.48
CA PRO A 37 -15.34 16.42 -1.02
C PRO A 37 -15.42 15.19 -1.94
N ASN A 38 -14.99 15.35 -3.19
CA ASN A 38 -15.02 14.33 -4.22
C ASN A 38 -13.68 13.65 -4.49
N LEU A 39 -12.67 13.91 -3.65
CA LEU A 39 -11.34 13.32 -3.76
C LEU A 39 -11.41 11.80 -3.55
N THR A 40 -10.85 11.05 -4.50
CA THR A 40 -10.78 9.58 -4.46
C THR A 40 -9.35 9.07 -4.34
N VAL A 41 -8.36 9.86 -4.77
CA VAL A 41 -6.93 9.53 -4.73
C VAL A 41 -6.14 10.65 -4.04
N PHE A 42 -5.34 10.27 -3.06
CA PHE A 42 -4.43 11.18 -2.37
C PHE A 42 -3.02 10.61 -2.35
N ARG A 43 -2.04 11.40 -2.78
CA ARG A 43 -0.61 11.05 -2.72
C ARG A 43 0.16 12.13 -1.97
N PHE A 44 0.96 11.73 -1.01
CA PHE A 44 1.74 12.64 -0.18
C PHE A 44 3.15 12.11 0.06
N TYR A 45 4.13 12.81 -0.52
CA TYR A 45 5.55 12.52 -0.36
C TYR A 45 6.26 13.80 0.05
N THR A 46 6.85 13.79 1.24
CA THR A 46 7.71 14.87 1.72
C THR A 46 9.16 14.47 1.56
N GLU A 47 10.04 15.44 1.31
CA GLU A 47 11.49 15.17 1.30
C GLU A 47 11.99 14.66 2.66
N GLY A 48 11.35 15.11 3.76
CA GLY A 48 11.63 14.67 5.12
C GLY A 48 11.03 13.31 5.53
N ASP A 49 10.90 13.10 6.84
CA ASP A 49 10.55 11.82 7.47
C ASP A 49 9.12 11.30 7.20
N GLY A 50 8.35 11.87 6.27
CA GLY A 50 7.04 11.31 5.86
C GLY A 50 5.92 11.44 6.92
N ASN A 51 6.09 12.33 7.89
CA ASN A 51 5.10 12.51 8.95
C ASN A 51 3.85 13.22 8.44
N LEU A 52 2.68 12.66 8.74
CA LEU A 52 1.40 13.34 8.56
C LEU A 52 1.19 14.30 9.72
N ASP A 53 1.10 15.59 9.41
CA ASP A 53 0.76 16.62 10.39
C ASP A 53 -0.75 16.68 10.69
N ASN A 54 -1.12 17.43 11.72
CA ASN A 54 -2.51 17.58 12.13
C ASN A 54 -3.39 18.15 11.01
N ASP A 55 -2.87 19.12 10.24
CA ASP A 55 -3.61 19.75 9.15
C ASP A 55 -3.94 18.74 8.04
N CYS A 56 -2.99 17.88 7.68
CA CYS A 56 -3.19 16.80 6.71
C CYS A 56 -4.19 15.76 7.22
N THR A 57 -4.08 15.36 8.49
CA THR A 57 -5.02 14.38 9.06
C THR A 57 -6.46 14.92 9.12
N GLU A 58 -6.65 16.21 9.42
CA GLU A 58 -7.97 16.85 9.38
C GLU A 58 -8.54 16.94 7.96
N PHE A 59 -7.70 17.31 6.99
CA PHE A 59 -8.06 17.30 5.59
C PHE A 59 -8.53 15.92 5.12
N LEU A 60 -7.75 14.87 5.39
CA LEU A 60 -8.08 13.49 5.02
C LEU A 60 -9.37 13.01 5.66
N ARG A 61 -9.62 13.38 6.93
CA ARG A 61 -10.87 13.04 7.64
C ARG A 61 -12.10 13.61 6.94
N SER A 62 -11.98 14.73 6.23
CA SER A 62 -13.07 15.35 5.47
C SER A 62 -13.34 14.65 4.11
N CYS A 63 -12.36 13.92 3.57
CA CYS A 63 -12.42 13.27 2.26
C CYS A 63 -13.17 11.92 2.32
N LYS A 64 -14.50 11.96 2.39
CA LYS A 64 -15.33 10.75 2.60
C LYS A 64 -15.32 9.74 1.45
N LEU A 65 -14.92 10.16 0.25
CA LEU A 65 -14.86 9.30 -0.95
C LEU A 65 -13.45 8.78 -1.23
N LEU A 66 -12.49 9.02 -0.34
CA LEU A 66 -11.12 8.61 -0.52
C LEU A 66 -11.00 7.08 -0.54
N ALA A 67 -10.47 6.54 -1.63
CA ALA A 67 -10.34 5.10 -1.86
C ALA A 67 -8.87 4.68 -1.97
N THR A 68 -8.01 5.57 -2.48
CA THR A 68 -6.58 5.31 -2.70
C THR A 68 -5.74 6.32 -1.95
N VAL A 69 -4.82 5.81 -1.13
CA VAL A 69 -3.85 6.62 -0.40
C VAL A 69 -2.45 6.12 -0.70
N GLU A 70 -1.56 7.06 -0.98
CA GLU A 70 -0.13 6.80 -1.13
C GLU A 70 0.66 7.76 -0.26
N VAL A 71 1.53 7.22 0.59
CA VAL A 71 2.31 8.01 1.54
C VAL A 71 3.72 7.46 1.71
N LYS A 72 4.66 8.34 2.07
CA LYS A 72 5.92 7.93 2.70
C LYS A 72 5.68 7.62 4.18
N VAL A 73 6.18 6.49 4.67
CA VAL A 73 5.99 6.09 6.06
C VAL A 73 6.95 6.85 6.94
N GLY A 74 6.38 7.74 7.75
CA GLY A 74 7.03 8.39 8.88
C GLY A 74 6.54 7.88 10.21
N GLN A 75 7.04 8.53 11.27
CA GLN A 75 6.66 8.23 12.65
C GLN A 75 5.16 8.46 12.88
N ASN A 76 4.52 7.45 13.47
CA ASN A 76 3.08 7.37 13.75
C ASN A 76 2.17 7.48 12.50
N CYS A 77 2.72 7.34 11.28
CA CYS A 77 1.96 7.52 10.05
C CYS A 77 0.85 6.47 9.92
N ILE A 78 1.17 5.21 10.24
CA ILE A 78 0.24 4.08 10.06
C ILE A 78 -0.96 4.16 11.02
N PRO A 79 -0.77 4.36 12.35
CA PRO A 79 -1.91 4.52 13.24
C PRO A 79 -2.81 5.71 12.90
N LEU A 80 -2.21 6.85 12.53
CA LEU A 80 -2.95 8.06 12.17
C LEU A 80 -3.78 7.85 10.90
N LEU A 81 -3.21 7.27 9.85
CA LEU A 81 -3.95 6.96 8.63
C LEU A 81 -5.12 6.03 8.90
N ALA A 82 -4.91 4.95 9.65
CA ALA A 82 -5.96 4.00 9.98
C ALA A 82 -7.14 4.67 10.72
N GLN A 83 -6.87 5.71 11.52
CA GLN A 83 -7.89 6.48 12.21
C GLN A 83 -8.67 7.42 11.28
N VAL A 84 -7.98 8.13 10.37
CA VAL A 84 -8.63 9.19 9.57
C VAL A 84 -9.24 8.70 8.27
N VAL A 85 -8.69 7.63 7.69
CA VAL A 85 -9.13 7.04 6.42
C VAL A 85 -9.32 5.52 6.53
N PRO A 86 -10.16 5.02 7.46
CA PRO A 86 -10.29 3.59 7.75
C PRO A 86 -10.86 2.77 6.57
N ASN A 87 -11.58 3.40 5.64
CA ASN A 87 -12.33 2.71 4.59
C ASN A 87 -11.65 2.72 3.21
N ILE A 88 -10.35 3.03 3.15
CA ILE A 88 -9.60 2.97 1.89
C ILE A 88 -9.53 1.53 1.37
N LEU A 89 -9.45 1.42 0.04
CA LEU A 89 -9.35 0.15 -0.67
C LEU A 89 -7.92 -0.15 -1.11
N HIS A 90 -7.14 0.90 -1.39
CA HIS A 90 -5.78 0.78 -1.91
C HIS A 90 -4.84 1.67 -1.08
N LEU A 91 -3.79 1.05 -0.54
CA LEU A 91 -2.75 1.74 0.23
C LEU A 91 -1.39 1.45 -0.39
N THR A 92 -0.67 2.50 -0.74
CA THR A 92 0.73 2.41 -1.14
C THR A 92 1.60 3.09 -0.10
N LEU A 93 2.57 2.37 0.43
CA LEU A 93 3.48 2.84 1.45
C LEU A 93 4.89 2.85 0.87
N ARG A 94 5.54 4.01 0.89
CA ARG A 94 6.99 4.08 0.69
C ARG A 94 7.68 3.86 2.02
N VAL A 95 8.51 2.84 2.09
CA VAL A 95 8.98 2.26 3.36
C VAL A 95 10.49 2.09 3.36
N LYS A 96 11.06 2.25 4.54
CA LYS A 96 12.39 1.73 4.88
C LYS A 96 12.22 0.41 5.64
N GLU A 97 13.26 -0.42 5.62
CA GLU A 97 13.25 -1.72 6.30
C GLU A 97 12.88 -1.61 7.79
N SER A 98 13.30 -0.54 8.47
CA SER A 98 12.98 -0.27 9.88
C SER A 98 11.48 -0.18 10.18
N HIS A 99 10.63 0.09 9.19
CA HIS A 99 9.18 0.22 9.36
C HIS A 99 8.41 -1.08 9.10
N LEU A 100 9.05 -2.13 8.59
CA LEU A 100 8.33 -3.35 8.20
C LEU A 100 7.65 -4.03 9.38
N LEU A 101 8.33 -4.12 10.52
CA LEU A 101 7.73 -4.63 11.75
C LEU A 101 6.48 -3.81 12.12
N SER A 102 6.58 -2.48 12.07
CA SER A 102 5.45 -1.59 12.34
C SER A 102 4.29 -1.78 11.38
N ILE A 103 4.54 -2.06 10.10
CA ILE A 103 3.49 -2.32 9.11
C ILE A 103 2.85 -3.68 9.32
N THR A 104 3.65 -4.70 9.59
CA THR A 104 3.19 -6.08 9.84
C THR A 104 2.33 -6.18 11.10
N HIS A 105 2.64 -5.38 12.12
CA HIS A 105 1.87 -5.33 13.37
C HIS A 105 0.81 -4.21 13.37
N TRP A 106 0.89 -3.28 12.43
CA TRP A 106 0.15 -2.02 12.44
C TRP A 106 0.33 -1.25 13.76
N GLU A 107 1.58 -1.21 14.21
CA GLU A 107 2.00 -0.69 15.50
C GLU A 107 3.14 0.30 15.32
N GLU A 108 3.03 1.47 15.93
CA GLU A 108 4.12 2.44 15.91
C GLU A 108 4.21 3.19 17.24
N GLY A 109 5.44 3.29 17.79
CA GLY A 109 5.67 3.95 19.08
C GLY A 109 4.92 3.34 20.26
N GLY A 110 4.52 2.06 20.20
CA GLY A 110 3.70 1.39 21.22
C GLY A 110 2.19 1.64 21.08
N HIS A 111 1.76 2.37 20.05
CA HIS A 111 0.37 2.54 19.69
C HIS A 111 -0.03 1.51 18.63
N SER A 112 -0.89 0.57 19.02
CA SER A 112 -1.49 -0.44 18.14
C SER A 112 -2.86 0.02 17.69
N VAL A 113 -3.14 -0.13 16.39
CA VAL A 113 -4.50 -0.02 15.89
C VAL A 113 -5.08 -1.41 15.81
N THR A 114 -6.12 -1.65 16.61
CA THR A 114 -6.67 -3.00 16.79
C THR A 114 -7.21 -3.58 15.48
N LEU A 115 -7.65 -2.75 14.53
CA LEU A 115 -8.22 -3.15 13.23
C LEU A 115 -7.98 -2.08 12.14
N PRO A 116 -6.76 -1.97 11.60
CA PRO A 116 -6.44 -0.96 10.61
C PRO A 116 -6.93 -1.40 9.23
N PHE A 117 -7.62 -0.47 8.57
CA PHE A 117 -8.09 -0.60 7.19
C PHE A 117 -8.92 -1.87 6.90
N PRO A 118 -10.11 -2.04 7.53
CA PRO A 118 -10.96 -3.22 7.36
C PRO A 118 -11.38 -3.51 5.92
N ALA A 119 -11.49 -2.47 5.08
CA ALA A 119 -11.88 -2.56 3.68
C ALA A 119 -10.70 -2.69 2.71
N LEU A 120 -9.45 -2.69 3.20
CA LEU A 120 -8.26 -2.70 2.36
C LEU A 120 -8.21 -3.96 1.51
N ARG A 121 -8.03 -3.78 0.20
CA ARG A 121 -7.91 -4.86 -0.79
C ARG A 121 -6.50 -4.96 -1.37
N THR A 122 -5.83 -3.83 -1.51
CA THR A 122 -4.49 -3.74 -2.09
C THR A 122 -3.56 -3.03 -1.13
N LEU A 123 -2.42 -3.67 -0.85
CA LEU A 123 -1.29 -3.06 -0.17
C LEU A 123 -0.08 -3.12 -1.09
N THR A 124 0.52 -1.97 -1.36
CA THR A 124 1.77 -1.86 -2.09
C THR A 124 2.85 -1.31 -1.16
N LEU A 125 3.99 -1.99 -1.09
CA LEU A 125 5.17 -1.57 -0.34
C LEU A 125 6.27 -1.21 -1.35
N CYS A 126 6.66 0.06 -1.41
CA CYS A 126 7.75 0.56 -2.25
C CYS A 126 8.97 0.82 -1.36
N TYR A 127 10.09 0.16 -1.62
CA TYR A 127 11.30 0.32 -0.81
C TYR A 127 12.09 1.57 -1.23
N GLU A 128 12.43 2.42 -0.26
CA GLU A 128 13.23 3.64 -0.53
C GLU A 128 14.73 3.46 -0.26
N ASP A 129 15.12 2.46 0.52
CA ASP A 129 16.52 2.27 0.92
C ASP A 129 16.92 0.80 0.75
N LEU A 130 17.72 0.55 -0.30
CA LEU A 130 18.26 -0.76 -0.67
C LEU A 130 19.65 -1.01 -0.07
N ASP A 131 20.22 -0.07 0.69
CA ASP A 131 21.65 -0.09 1.05
C ASP A 131 22.02 -1.25 2.00
N SER A 132 21.05 -1.90 2.67
CA SER A 132 21.30 -3.06 3.54
C SER A 132 21.45 -4.39 2.79
N GLY A 133 21.01 -4.47 1.52
CA GLY A 133 21.10 -5.66 0.67
C GLY A 133 20.38 -6.92 1.16
N MET A 134 19.75 -6.89 2.33
CA MET A 134 19.18 -8.07 2.99
C MET A 134 17.83 -7.74 3.60
N ILE A 135 16.80 -7.71 2.76
CA ILE A 135 15.41 -7.64 3.23
C ILE A 135 15.10 -8.86 4.08
N ASN A 136 14.67 -8.64 5.33
CA ASN A 136 14.15 -9.72 6.16
C ASN A 136 12.76 -10.17 5.69
N TRP A 137 12.73 -11.26 4.90
CA TRP A 137 11.51 -11.87 4.37
C TRP A 137 10.51 -12.34 5.44
N GLN A 138 10.95 -12.53 6.69
CA GLN A 138 10.07 -12.94 7.79
C GLN A 138 8.94 -11.93 8.03
N TYR A 139 9.20 -10.62 7.84
CA TYR A 139 8.15 -9.61 8.01
C TYR A 139 7.04 -9.74 6.97
N PHE A 140 7.38 -10.16 5.75
CA PHE A 140 6.40 -10.40 4.69
C PHE A 140 5.60 -11.67 4.93
N ASP A 141 6.26 -12.73 5.42
CA ASP A 141 5.57 -13.96 5.78
C ASP A 141 4.50 -13.69 6.83
N GLU A 142 4.87 -12.92 7.86
CA GLU A 142 3.93 -12.53 8.91
C GLU A 142 2.81 -11.61 8.38
N LEU A 143 3.13 -10.68 7.47
CA LEU A 143 2.11 -9.84 6.80
C LEU A 143 1.14 -10.69 5.97
N VAL A 144 1.66 -11.70 5.26
CA VAL A 144 0.85 -12.64 4.48
C VAL A 144 -0.08 -13.45 5.39
N GLU A 145 0.43 -14.00 6.49
CA GLU A 145 -0.39 -14.73 7.46
C GLU A 145 -1.49 -13.86 8.06
N LYS A 146 -1.18 -12.61 8.45
CA LYS A 146 -2.13 -11.71 9.14
C LYS A 146 -3.12 -11.02 8.23
N ARG A 147 -2.76 -10.72 6.97
CA ARG A 147 -3.60 -9.89 6.10
C ARG A 147 -3.96 -10.51 4.76
N CYS A 148 -3.22 -11.48 4.24
CA CYS A 148 -3.44 -11.97 2.88
C CYS A 148 -4.15 -13.33 2.85
N LEU A 149 -3.74 -14.27 3.69
CA LEU A 149 -4.27 -15.64 3.63
C LEU A 149 -5.78 -15.68 3.98
N PRO A 150 -6.61 -16.34 3.16
CA PRO A 150 -8.02 -16.53 3.49
C PRO A 150 -8.15 -17.37 4.76
N ARG A 151 -9.23 -17.18 5.52
CA ARG A 151 -9.47 -17.89 6.80
C ARG A 151 -9.53 -19.41 6.67
N SER A 152 -9.78 -19.93 5.47
CA SER A 152 -9.75 -21.37 5.19
C SER A 152 -8.33 -21.94 5.20
N ASN A 153 -7.29 -21.10 5.10
CA ASN A 153 -5.90 -21.51 5.16
C ASN A 153 -5.46 -21.73 6.62
N VAL A 154 -4.82 -22.86 6.90
CA VAL A 154 -4.35 -23.26 8.24
C VAL A 154 -3.32 -22.28 8.83
N ALA A 155 -2.54 -21.61 7.99
CA ALA A 155 -1.56 -20.61 8.43
C ALA A 155 -2.16 -19.20 8.58
N SER A 156 -3.45 -19.00 8.25
CA SER A 156 -4.08 -17.69 8.35
C SER A 156 -4.23 -17.25 9.81
N LYS A 157 -3.75 -16.04 10.09
CA LYS A 157 -3.95 -15.30 11.34
C LYS A 157 -4.87 -14.09 11.11
N LEU A 158 -5.69 -14.13 10.05
CA LEU A 158 -6.58 -13.03 9.69
C LEU A 158 -7.70 -12.86 10.71
N ASP A 159 -7.80 -11.68 11.31
CA ASP A 159 -8.88 -11.32 12.22
C ASP A 159 -10.27 -11.46 11.55
N SER A 160 -11.26 -11.93 12.31
CA SER A 160 -12.65 -12.15 11.86
C SER A 160 -13.35 -10.91 11.28
N SER A 161 -12.90 -9.71 11.65
CA SER A 161 -13.48 -8.43 11.22
C SER A 161 -12.81 -7.81 9.99
N LEU A 162 -11.70 -8.38 9.52
CA LEU A 162 -10.95 -7.88 8.36
C LEU A 162 -11.28 -8.65 7.09
N SER A 163 -11.20 -7.99 5.94
CA SER A 163 -11.14 -8.71 4.66
C SER A 163 -9.68 -9.09 4.34
N PRO A 164 -9.42 -10.27 3.76
CA PRO A 164 -8.09 -10.59 3.26
C PRO A 164 -7.73 -9.63 2.12
N LEU A 165 -6.45 -9.27 2.04
CA LEU A 165 -5.89 -8.56 0.90
C LEU A 165 -6.00 -9.45 -0.35
N GLN A 166 -6.49 -8.85 -1.43
CA GLN A 166 -6.52 -9.48 -2.74
C GLN A 166 -5.16 -9.37 -3.42
N ILE A 167 -4.43 -8.27 -3.17
CA ILE A 167 -3.15 -7.97 -3.78
C ILE A 167 -2.18 -7.45 -2.70
N LEU A 168 -1.02 -8.09 -2.63
CA LEU A 168 0.17 -7.56 -1.98
C LEU A 168 1.23 -7.32 -3.05
N ALA A 169 1.62 -6.06 -3.26
CA ALA A 169 2.69 -5.69 -4.18
C ALA A 169 3.90 -5.22 -3.38
N ILE A 170 5.08 -5.67 -3.79
CA ILE A 170 6.38 -5.31 -3.20
C ILE A 170 7.22 -4.80 -4.36
N SER A 171 7.68 -3.56 -4.29
CA SER A 171 8.45 -2.92 -5.35
C SER A 171 9.82 -2.51 -4.86
N ASP A 172 10.74 -2.34 -5.80
CA ASP A 172 12.09 -1.83 -5.55
C ASP A 172 12.93 -2.71 -4.61
N PHE A 173 12.89 -4.05 -4.79
CA PHE A 173 13.71 -4.96 -3.99
C PHE A 173 14.80 -5.69 -4.81
N GLN A 174 15.88 -6.06 -4.13
CA GLN A 174 16.87 -7.02 -4.66
C GLN A 174 16.46 -8.44 -4.28
N PRO A 175 16.29 -9.38 -5.23
CA PRO A 175 15.85 -10.73 -4.93
C PRO A 175 16.98 -11.50 -4.25
N THR A 176 16.92 -11.59 -2.93
CA THR A 176 17.45 -12.75 -2.21
C THR A 176 16.44 -13.89 -2.32
N SER A 177 16.87 -15.14 -2.14
CA SER A 177 16.01 -16.32 -2.37
C SER A 177 14.69 -16.21 -1.60
N ILE A 178 13.58 -15.96 -2.31
CA ILE A 178 12.22 -15.96 -1.79
C ILE A 178 11.85 -17.43 -1.52
N ASN A 179 12.24 -17.94 -0.36
CA ASN A 179 12.04 -19.34 0.04
C ASN A 179 10.94 -19.48 1.09
N SER A 180 9.85 -18.72 0.97
CA SER A 180 8.73 -18.88 1.91
C SER A 180 7.73 -19.92 1.42
N VAL A 181 7.32 -20.75 2.37
CA VAL A 181 6.29 -21.75 2.18
C VAL A 181 4.93 -21.09 1.95
N HIS A 182 4.66 -19.85 2.41
CA HIS A 182 3.30 -19.30 2.43
C HIS A 182 2.78 -18.82 1.06
N TYR A 183 3.65 -18.69 0.06
CA TYR A 183 3.29 -18.20 -1.28
C TYR A 183 2.62 -19.23 -2.19
N HIS A 184 2.60 -20.51 -1.82
CA HIS A 184 2.04 -21.59 -2.65
C HIS A 184 0.54 -21.45 -2.97
N THR A 185 -0.19 -20.64 -2.20
CA THR A 185 -1.62 -20.35 -2.43
C THR A 185 -1.85 -19.05 -3.20
N ALA A 186 -0.79 -18.29 -3.48
CA ALA A 186 -0.83 -17.05 -4.23
C ALA A 186 -0.42 -17.30 -5.69
N THR A 187 -0.99 -16.52 -6.61
CA THR A 187 -0.35 -16.31 -7.91
C THR A 187 0.74 -15.26 -7.72
N VAL A 188 1.98 -15.60 -8.07
CA VAL A 188 3.13 -14.71 -7.95
C VAL A 188 3.55 -14.25 -9.34
N ARG A 189 3.65 -12.93 -9.52
CA ARG A 189 4.24 -12.31 -10.71
C ARG A 189 5.45 -11.49 -10.29
N ILE A 190 6.61 -11.87 -10.79
CA ILE A 190 7.87 -11.13 -10.59
C ILE A 190 8.15 -10.31 -11.85
N ILE A 191 8.41 -9.03 -11.66
CA ILE A 191 8.72 -8.06 -12.70
C ILE A 191 10.13 -7.58 -12.45
N ARG A 192 10.99 -7.62 -13.46
CA ARG A 192 12.30 -6.99 -13.40
C ARG A 192 12.16 -5.55 -13.87
N GLU A 193 12.46 -4.60 -13.01
CA GLU A 193 12.34 -3.17 -13.33
C GLU A 193 13.64 -2.62 -13.90
N SER A 194 14.79 -3.00 -13.32
CA SER A 194 16.10 -2.60 -13.80
C SER A 194 17.20 -3.62 -13.47
N LEU A 195 18.47 -3.22 -13.55
CA LEU A 195 19.60 -4.09 -13.21
C LEU A 195 19.63 -4.37 -11.71
N GLY A 196 19.09 -5.53 -11.31
CA GLY A 196 19.11 -6.00 -9.93
C GLY A 196 17.88 -5.59 -9.10
N ILE A 197 16.99 -4.77 -9.65
CA ILE A 197 15.76 -4.31 -8.99
C ILE A 197 14.53 -5.01 -9.56
N PHE A 198 13.69 -5.50 -8.67
CA PHE A 198 12.52 -6.31 -8.97
C PHE A 198 11.30 -5.85 -8.18
N SER A 199 10.15 -6.21 -8.72
CA SER A 199 8.85 -6.08 -8.09
C SER A 199 8.13 -7.43 -8.09
N ALA A 200 7.37 -7.69 -7.05
CA ALA A 200 6.63 -8.92 -6.83
C ALA A 200 5.18 -8.58 -6.52
N ILE A 201 4.28 -9.15 -7.29
CA ILE A 201 2.84 -9.04 -7.08
C ILE A 201 2.35 -10.41 -6.67
N LEU A 202 1.80 -10.48 -5.47
CA LEU A 202 1.12 -11.66 -4.95
C LEU A 202 -0.38 -11.40 -4.97
N SER A 203 -1.13 -12.32 -5.57
CA SER A 203 -2.58 -12.24 -5.62
C SER A 203 -3.24 -13.55 -5.19
N TRP A 204 -4.39 -13.41 -4.54
CA TRP A 204 -5.20 -14.55 -4.08
C TRP A 204 -6.57 -14.49 -4.73
N THR A 205 -6.99 -15.59 -5.33
CA THR A 205 -8.38 -15.75 -5.78
C THR A 205 -9.23 -16.11 -4.57
N LEU A 206 -10.08 -15.18 -4.12
CA LEU A 206 -11.08 -15.48 -3.12
C LEU A 206 -12.25 -16.19 -3.80
N ASP A 207 -12.77 -17.27 -3.20
CA ASP A 207 -13.85 -18.10 -3.78
C ASP A 207 -15.13 -17.33 -4.14
N ARG A 208 -15.28 -16.07 -3.67
CA ARG A 208 -16.39 -15.17 -4.03
C ARG A 208 -16.12 -14.28 -5.27
N ASP A 209 -14.88 -14.18 -5.75
CA ASP A 209 -14.48 -13.27 -6.83
C ASP A 209 -14.42 -13.94 -8.22
N GLN A 210 -14.79 -15.22 -8.35
CA GLN A 210 -14.97 -15.86 -9.67
C GLN A 210 -16.02 -15.15 -10.55
N ALA A 211 -16.88 -14.30 -9.97
CA ALA A 211 -17.87 -13.49 -10.69
C ALA A 211 -17.39 -12.07 -11.06
N LEU A 212 -16.27 -11.59 -10.50
CA LEU A 212 -15.76 -10.22 -10.70
C LEU A 212 -14.37 -10.16 -11.35
N ALA A 213 -13.75 -11.32 -11.62
CA ALA A 213 -12.51 -11.42 -12.38
C ALA A 213 -12.73 -11.18 -13.88
N GLN A 214 -13.24 -10.00 -14.25
CA GLN A 214 -13.25 -9.49 -15.62
C GLN A 214 -13.09 -7.96 -15.62
N ASP A 215 -12.00 -7.44 -15.04
CA ASP A 215 -11.48 -6.17 -15.54
C ASP A 215 -9.95 -6.03 -15.30
N PRO A 216 -9.11 -6.44 -16.28
CA PRO A 216 -7.67 -6.25 -16.21
C PRO A 216 -7.25 -4.77 -16.38
N GLU A 217 -8.13 -3.85 -16.77
CA GLU A 217 -7.75 -2.45 -17.03
C GLU A 217 -7.54 -1.63 -15.73
N LEU A 218 -8.17 -2.00 -14.62
CA LEU A 218 -7.96 -1.31 -13.33
C LEU A 218 -6.59 -1.63 -12.70
N ILE A 219 -5.99 -2.76 -13.06
CA ILE A 219 -4.61 -3.12 -12.68
C ILE A 219 -3.59 -2.39 -13.56
N GLY A 220 -3.97 -2.03 -14.80
CA GLY A 220 -3.12 -1.32 -15.76
C GLY A 220 -2.76 0.10 -15.35
N TYR A 221 -3.59 0.78 -14.55
CA TYR A 221 -3.30 2.15 -14.07
C TYR A 221 -2.33 2.21 -12.88
N ILE A 222 -1.93 1.05 -12.32
CA ILE A 222 -0.95 0.98 -11.22
C ILE A 222 0.47 0.72 -11.77
N PHE A 223 0.62 0.28 -13.02
CA PHE A 223 1.93 0.03 -13.63
C PHE A 223 1.94 0.38 -15.13
N GLU A 224 2.43 1.57 -15.49
CA GLU A 224 3.04 1.77 -16.81
C GLU A 224 4.50 1.33 -16.76
N TYR A 225 4.76 0.02 -16.80
CA TYR A 225 6.07 -0.49 -17.18
C TYR A 225 5.90 -1.72 -18.07
N GLN A 226 6.63 -1.72 -19.19
CA GLN A 226 6.51 -2.69 -20.28
C GLN A 226 6.63 -4.15 -19.79
N LEU A 227 5.56 -4.91 -20.01
CA LEU A 227 5.50 -6.35 -19.81
C LEU A 227 6.41 -7.08 -20.81
N TYR A 228 7.41 -7.82 -20.32
CA TYR A 228 7.93 -8.99 -21.03
C TYR A 228 7.45 -10.25 -20.28
N GLU A 229 6.58 -11.03 -20.93
CA GLU A 229 6.22 -12.37 -20.49
C GLU A 229 7.47 -13.27 -20.52
N ILE A 230 7.83 -13.87 -19.39
CA ILE A 230 8.73 -15.02 -19.37
C ILE A 230 7.86 -16.25 -19.15
N ALA A 231 7.71 -17.04 -20.21
CA ALA A 231 7.00 -18.30 -20.20
C ALA A 231 7.62 -19.30 -19.20
N SER A 232 6.76 -19.95 -18.41
CA SER A 232 7.12 -21.08 -17.54
C SER A 232 7.56 -22.29 -18.39
N PRO A 233 8.72 -22.93 -18.14
CA PRO A 233 9.04 -24.19 -18.78
C PRO A 233 8.30 -25.32 -18.05
N ARG A 234 7.18 -25.78 -18.61
CA ARG A 234 6.61 -27.09 -18.27
C ARG A 234 7.59 -28.17 -18.72
N SER A 235 8.16 -28.88 -17.77
CA SER A 235 8.88 -30.12 -17.96
C SER A 235 7.96 -31.17 -18.62
N LYS A 236 8.41 -31.74 -19.74
CA LYS A 236 7.97 -33.06 -20.21
C LYS A 236 9.14 -34.02 -20.07
N PRO A 237 8.97 -35.24 -19.52
CA PRO A 237 10.02 -36.24 -19.56
C PRO A 237 10.14 -36.80 -21.00
N LEU A 238 11.38 -36.98 -21.46
CA LEU A 238 11.70 -37.71 -22.68
C LEU A 238 11.46 -39.22 -22.47
N PRO A 239 10.93 -39.96 -23.47
CA PRO A 239 10.87 -41.41 -23.39
C PRO A 239 12.27 -42.02 -23.57
N MET A 240 12.59 -43.01 -22.74
CA MET A 240 13.70 -43.94 -23.00
C MET A 240 13.41 -44.69 -24.31
N ILE A 241 14.36 -44.65 -25.23
CA ILE A 241 14.44 -45.61 -26.34
C ILE A 241 15.56 -46.58 -25.99
N THR A 242 15.17 -47.84 -25.81
CA THR A 242 16.00 -49.04 -25.74
C THR A 242 16.69 -49.33 -27.06
#